data_AF-A0A7C7CZI3-F1
#
_entry.id   AF-A0A7C7CZI3-F1
#
_cell.length_a   1.000
_cell.length_b   1.000
_cell.length_c   1.000
_cell.angle_alpha   90.00
_cell.angle_beta   90.00
_cell.angle_gamma   90.00
#
_symmetry.space_group_name_H-M   'P 1'
#
loop_
_entity.id
_entity.type
_entity.pdbx_description
1 polymer ?
#
loop_
_entity_poly.entity_id
_entity_poly.type
_entity_poly.pdbx_seq_one_letter_code
_entity_poly.pdbx_strand_id
1 'polypeptide(L)'
;MEAYIIILILLVLLIVFVLWKPSSIRIINLLPRKNAGISKYKGTVLVIPLFGILFIGSLIIFSKTAVTSALKAIELWLGVVFPSIFPFLVASEILNGTSFINAIGIIFEPIMRPLFNVPGCASYLLALGVTSGYPVGAKATSNMRENKRISKRQGERLLAFCNNSSPLFITGAVATGMLKMPGVGPFLLICHIAASVTVGLTFRFLDKTKNTNLKGNTKVSIYKKFTKELLTENNYNIGTLFGNAVVNSMSTILAIGGFIIFFSVTINLLLESGILNITSNIIYYFLRNTKLSKDVITPILSGFIEITTGLQLICSLENISLSLKLILISIVIGWAGLSVHFQVLNVTKNSDLSIKLYLFGKFIQGCIAGLYTYIGIRIINYLPDSYMTVFNTIHESNTVKWQHYFFSSCKYLLIISISLLAIILVSIIILSVKASLQKLHKKSL
;
A
#
# COMPACT_ATOMS: atom_id res chain seq x y z
N MET A 1 25.50 -29.43 6.08
CA MET A 1 24.71 -28.35 6.73
C MET A 1 25.23 -26.96 6.34
N GLU A 2 26.55 -26.74 6.36
CA GLU A 2 27.17 -25.43 6.06
C GLU A 2 27.01 -24.95 4.60
N ALA A 3 27.10 -25.83 3.61
CA ALA A 3 26.98 -25.45 2.19
C ALA A 3 25.59 -24.90 1.81
N TYR A 4 24.52 -25.46 2.39
CA TYR A 4 23.15 -25.00 2.17
C TYR A 4 22.89 -23.63 2.79
N ILE A 5 23.49 -23.37 3.96
CA ILE A 5 23.43 -22.07 4.64
C ILE A 5 24.13 -21.00 3.79
N ILE A 6 25.31 -21.30 3.23
CA ILE A 6 26.08 -20.36 2.38
C ILE A 6 25.32 -20.01 1.10
N ILE A 7 24.78 -21.01 0.40
CA ILE A 7 23.96 -20.85 -0.82
C ILE A 7 22.80 -19.87 -0.59
N LEU A 8 22.21 -19.93 0.60
CA LEU A 8 20.95 -19.29 0.89
C LEU A 8 21.18 -17.91 1.58
N ILE A 9 22.32 -17.72 2.27
CA ILE A 9 22.85 -16.40 2.67
C ILE A 9 23.17 -15.57 1.42
N LEU A 10 23.81 -16.20 0.42
CA LEU A 10 24.07 -15.56 -0.87
C LEU A 10 22.75 -15.13 -1.55
N LEU A 11 21.69 -15.93 -1.42
CA LEU A 11 20.36 -15.62 -1.94
C LEU A 11 19.72 -14.39 -1.25
N VAL A 12 19.85 -14.26 0.07
CA VAL A 12 19.39 -13.07 0.82
C VAL A 12 20.20 -11.83 0.48
N LEU A 13 21.53 -11.92 0.47
CA LEU A 13 22.41 -10.81 0.11
C LEU A 13 22.10 -10.32 -1.31
N LEU A 14 21.70 -11.23 -2.18
CA LEU A 14 21.38 -10.94 -3.56
C LEU A 14 19.98 -10.33 -3.72
N ILE A 15 18.99 -10.70 -2.90
CA ILE A 15 17.71 -9.98 -2.75
C ILE A 15 17.96 -8.54 -2.28
N VAL A 16 18.77 -8.37 -1.23
CA VAL A 16 19.13 -7.04 -0.70
C VAL A 16 19.86 -6.21 -1.75
N PHE A 17 20.76 -6.82 -2.53
CA PHE A 17 21.49 -6.16 -3.62
C PHE A 17 20.56 -5.71 -4.76
N VAL A 18 19.61 -6.55 -5.17
CA VAL A 18 18.59 -6.21 -6.18
C VAL A 18 17.71 -5.05 -5.68
N LEU A 19 17.35 -5.05 -4.40
CA LEU A 19 16.56 -4.01 -3.75
C LEU A 19 17.31 -2.69 -3.54
N TRP A 20 18.63 -2.73 -3.36
CA TRP A 20 19.45 -1.52 -3.15
C TRP A 20 19.66 -0.70 -4.43
N LYS A 21 19.55 -1.33 -5.61
CA LYS A 21 19.85 -0.68 -6.90
C LYS A 21 18.72 -0.76 -7.96
N PRO A 22 17.46 -0.41 -7.62
CA PRO A 22 16.33 -0.53 -8.56
C PRO A 22 16.46 0.41 -9.76
N SER A 23 17.17 1.54 -9.63
CA SER A 23 17.35 2.52 -10.72
C SER A 23 18.38 2.11 -11.80
N SER A 24 19.11 1.00 -11.62
CA SER A 24 20.08 0.49 -12.60
C SER A 24 19.65 -0.77 -13.33
N ILE A 25 18.55 -1.42 -12.92
CA ILE A 25 17.95 -2.54 -13.65
C ILE A 25 16.96 -1.98 -14.67
N ARG A 26 17.41 -1.03 -15.48
CA ARG A 26 16.88 -0.89 -16.82
C ARG A 26 17.55 -2.02 -17.59
N ILE A 27 16.80 -3.10 -17.87
CA ILE A 27 17.16 -4.09 -18.88
C ILE A 27 17.10 -3.35 -20.23
N ILE A 28 18.01 -2.40 -20.44
CA ILE A 28 18.23 -1.75 -21.72
C ILE A 28 19.36 -2.52 -22.36
N ASN A 29 18.94 -3.32 -23.33
CA ASN A 29 19.73 -3.91 -24.40
C ASN A 29 20.70 -4.99 -23.93
N LEU A 30 20.32 -6.24 -24.18
CA LEU A 30 21.24 -7.34 -24.46
C LEU A 30 22.08 -7.00 -25.71
N LEU A 31 22.98 -6.01 -25.58
CA LEU A 31 24.01 -5.49 -26.49
C LEU A 31 23.54 -5.04 -27.90
N PRO A 32 24.21 -4.09 -28.60
CA PRO A 32 25.51 -3.48 -28.33
C PRO A 32 25.44 -1.95 -28.17
N ARG A 33 26.06 -1.39 -27.12
CA ARG A 33 26.61 -0.04 -27.20
C ARG A 33 28.13 -0.17 -27.19
N LYS A 34 28.73 -0.02 -28.37
CA LYS A 34 30.18 0.17 -28.51
C LYS A 34 30.58 1.30 -27.55
N ASN A 35 31.50 1.02 -26.64
CA ASN A 35 32.24 1.98 -25.81
C ASN A 35 31.58 2.47 -24.50
N ALA A 36 31.01 1.58 -23.69
CA ALA A 36 30.91 1.80 -22.24
C ALA A 36 31.57 0.62 -21.50
N GLY A 37 32.48 0.90 -20.55
CA GLY A 37 33.36 -0.07 -19.89
C GLY A 37 32.68 -1.40 -19.50
N ILE A 38 33.08 -2.47 -20.20
CA ILE A 38 32.50 -3.82 -20.17
C ILE A 38 32.59 -4.50 -18.78
N SER A 39 33.50 -4.07 -17.92
CA SER A 39 33.74 -4.68 -16.59
C SER A 39 32.61 -4.42 -15.57
N LYS A 40 32.00 -3.23 -15.58
CA LYS A 40 31.05 -2.82 -14.51
C LYS A 40 29.64 -3.40 -14.66
N TYR A 41 29.30 -3.92 -15.85
CA TYR A 41 27.97 -4.47 -16.17
C TYR A 41 27.90 -6.00 -16.13
N LYS A 42 29.02 -6.71 -16.30
CA LYS A 42 29.05 -8.19 -16.23
C LYS A 42 28.56 -8.74 -14.89
N GLY A 43 28.94 -8.10 -13.78
CA GLY A 43 28.53 -8.53 -12.44
C GLY A 43 27.03 -8.43 -12.18
N THR A 44 26.33 -7.45 -12.77
CA THR A 44 24.89 -7.28 -12.57
C THR A 44 24.05 -8.21 -13.45
N VAL A 45 24.57 -8.65 -14.60
CA VAL A 45 23.86 -9.56 -15.51
C VAL A 45 23.77 -10.99 -14.93
N LEU A 46 24.78 -11.45 -14.19
CA LEU A 46 24.81 -12.81 -13.63
C LEU A 46 24.05 -12.96 -12.30
N VAL A 47 23.69 -11.85 -11.66
CA VAL A 47 23.00 -11.83 -10.36
C VAL A 47 21.64 -12.52 -10.42
N ILE A 48 20.80 -12.19 -11.42
CA ILE A 48 19.45 -12.75 -11.54
C ILE A 48 19.48 -14.25 -11.91
N PRO A 49 20.29 -14.71 -12.89
CA PRO A 49 20.43 -16.14 -13.15
C PRO A 49 20.97 -16.93 -11.95
N LEU A 50 21.96 -16.39 -11.23
CA LEU A 50 22.51 -17.03 -10.04
C LEU A 50 21.44 -17.15 -8.93
N PHE A 51 20.64 -16.10 -8.72
CA PHE A 51 19.47 -16.17 -7.83
C PHE A 51 18.56 -17.34 -8.19
N GLY A 52 18.20 -17.45 -9.46
CA GLY A 52 17.30 -18.49 -9.96
C GLY A 52 17.85 -19.88 -9.69
N ILE A 53 19.14 -20.11 -9.97
CA ILE A 53 19.80 -21.40 -9.72
C ILE A 53 19.80 -21.73 -8.23
N LEU A 54 20.19 -20.80 -7.37
CA LEU A 54 20.23 -21.01 -5.91
C LEU A 54 18.81 -21.25 -5.36
N PHE A 55 17.82 -20.53 -5.87
CA PHE A 55 16.42 -20.71 -5.48
C PHE A 55 15.91 -22.09 -5.89
N ILE A 56 16.15 -22.51 -7.13
CA ILE A 56 15.81 -23.86 -7.62
C ILE A 56 16.49 -24.93 -6.76
N GLY A 57 17.78 -24.76 -6.45
CA GLY A 57 18.51 -25.64 -5.53
C GLY A 57 17.79 -25.76 -4.19
N SER A 58 17.42 -24.62 -3.59
CA SER A 58 16.69 -24.60 -2.30
C SER A 58 15.31 -25.27 -2.37
N LEU A 59 14.59 -25.15 -3.50
CA LEU A 59 13.32 -25.85 -3.71
C LEU A 59 13.52 -27.37 -3.76
N ILE A 60 14.62 -27.84 -4.36
CA ILE A 60 14.92 -29.29 -4.44
C ILE A 60 15.29 -29.82 -3.05
N ILE A 61 16.16 -29.10 -2.32
CA ILE A 61 16.65 -29.52 -1.00
C ILE A 61 15.53 -29.52 0.05
N PHE A 62 14.70 -28.47 0.06
CA PHE A 62 13.62 -28.27 1.04
C PHE A 62 12.25 -28.43 0.39
N SER A 63 12.09 -29.43 -0.48
CA SER A 63 10.90 -29.64 -1.31
C SER A 63 9.60 -29.75 -0.51
N LYS A 64 9.61 -30.46 0.62
CA LYS A 64 8.45 -30.57 1.51
C LYS A 64 8.03 -29.19 2.05
N THR A 65 8.98 -28.39 2.52
CA THR A 65 8.73 -27.03 3.03
C THR A 65 8.23 -26.12 1.91
N ALA A 66 8.82 -26.20 0.72
CA ALA A 66 8.40 -25.42 -0.43
C ALA A 66 6.95 -25.71 -0.83
N VAL A 67 6.59 -26.98 -1.00
CA VAL A 67 5.23 -27.39 -1.41
C VAL A 67 4.20 -27.02 -0.35
N THR A 68 4.45 -27.34 0.92
CA THR A 68 3.52 -27.02 2.01
C THR A 68 3.32 -25.51 2.19
N SER A 69 4.37 -24.70 2.02
CA SER A 69 4.27 -23.24 2.10
C SER A 69 3.51 -22.66 0.91
N ALA A 70 3.71 -23.20 -0.29
CA ALA A 70 2.97 -22.80 -1.48
C ALA A 70 1.48 -23.10 -1.34
N LEU A 71 1.11 -24.30 -0.86
CA LEU A 71 -0.29 -24.69 -0.63
C LEU A 71 -0.98 -23.75 0.36
N LYS A 72 -0.35 -23.49 1.53
CA LYS A 72 -0.88 -22.54 2.52
C LYS A 72 -1.05 -21.13 1.94
N ALA A 73 -0.09 -20.68 1.12
CA ALA A 73 -0.18 -19.37 0.47
C ALA A 73 -1.29 -19.30 -0.57
N ILE A 74 -1.51 -20.38 -1.34
CA ILE A 74 -2.62 -20.50 -2.30
C ILE A 74 -3.96 -20.48 -1.58
N GLU A 75 -4.12 -21.26 -0.51
CA GLU A 75 -5.36 -21.31 0.29
C GLU A 75 -5.70 -19.94 0.86
N LEU A 76 -4.72 -19.25 1.44
CA LEU A 76 -4.88 -17.90 1.94
C LEU A 76 -5.23 -16.90 0.81
N TRP A 77 -4.55 -17.00 -0.33
CA TRP A 77 -4.82 -16.12 -1.46
C TRP A 77 -6.21 -16.33 -2.04
N LEU A 78 -6.63 -17.57 -2.30
CA LEU A 78 -7.95 -17.90 -2.82
C LEU A 78 -9.08 -17.66 -1.81
N GLY A 79 -8.86 -18.02 -0.54
CA GLY A 79 -9.89 -17.95 0.50
C GLY A 79 -10.12 -16.54 1.04
N VAL A 80 -9.11 -15.68 1.02
CA VAL A 80 -9.18 -14.36 1.66
C VAL A 80 -8.88 -13.22 0.67
N VAL A 81 -7.74 -13.26 0.00
CA VAL A 81 -7.23 -12.12 -0.78
C VAL A 81 -8.01 -11.92 -2.08
N PHE A 82 -8.26 -13.02 -2.81
CA PHE A 82 -8.96 -12.99 -4.09
C PHE A 82 -10.38 -12.41 -3.99
N PRO A 83 -11.29 -12.96 -3.15
CA PRO A 83 -12.67 -12.46 -3.06
C PRO A 83 -12.75 -11.04 -2.49
N SER A 84 -11.78 -10.63 -1.66
CA SER A 84 -11.77 -9.30 -1.06
C SER A 84 -11.22 -8.20 -1.96
N ILE A 85 -10.28 -8.50 -2.87
CA ILE A 85 -9.63 -7.49 -3.71
C ILE A 85 -10.20 -7.43 -5.13
N PHE A 86 -10.62 -8.56 -5.72
CA PHE A 86 -11.02 -8.62 -7.12
C PHE A 86 -12.18 -7.67 -7.48
N PRO A 87 -13.30 -7.61 -6.73
CA PRO A 87 -14.39 -6.70 -7.05
C PRO A 87 -13.97 -5.22 -7.05
N PHE A 88 -13.06 -4.84 -6.13
CA PHE A 88 -12.54 -3.47 -6.05
C PHE A 88 -11.59 -3.16 -7.21
N LEU A 89 -10.78 -4.12 -7.66
CA LEU A 89 -9.96 -3.96 -8.86
C LEU A 89 -10.83 -3.68 -10.09
N VAL A 90 -11.90 -4.46 -10.27
CA VAL A 90 -12.82 -4.27 -11.41
C VAL A 90 -13.48 -2.90 -11.35
N ALA A 91 -14.02 -2.51 -10.20
CA ALA A 91 -14.62 -1.18 -10.01
C ALA A 91 -13.61 -0.05 -10.26
N SER A 92 -12.36 -0.21 -9.78
CA SER A 92 -11.29 0.76 -10.02
C SER A 92 -10.95 0.90 -11.50
N GLU A 93 -10.86 -0.19 -12.25
CA GLU A 93 -10.59 -0.16 -13.70
C GLU A 93 -11.74 0.51 -14.47
N ILE A 94 -12.99 0.23 -14.09
CA ILE A 94 -14.17 0.89 -14.67
C ILE A 94 -14.10 2.40 -14.46
N LEU A 95 -13.89 2.84 -13.22
CA LEU A 95 -13.80 4.27 -12.89
C LEU A 95 -12.64 4.94 -13.65
N ASN A 96 -11.51 4.25 -13.79
CA ASN A 96 -10.35 4.74 -14.53
C ASN A 96 -10.56 4.87 -16.04
N GLY A 97 -11.47 4.08 -16.60
CA GLY A 97 -11.90 4.18 -17.99
C GLY A 97 -12.86 5.33 -18.29
N THR A 98 -13.27 6.14 -17.29
CA THR A 98 -14.27 7.21 -17.46
C THR A 98 -13.74 8.60 -17.14
N SER A 99 -14.39 9.65 -17.66
CA SER A 99 -14.10 11.07 -17.33
C SER A 99 -14.41 11.43 -15.87
N PHE A 100 -15.02 10.51 -15.12
CA PHE A 100 -15.35 10.69 -13.71
C PHE A 100 -14.13 11.07 -12.86
N ILE A 101 -12.94 10.54 -13.17
CA ILE A 101 -11.70 10.89 -12.45
C ILE A 101 -11.40 12.39 -12.55
N ASN A 102 -11.55 12.97 -13.74
CA ASN A 102 -11.29 14.40 -13.95
C ASN A 102 -12.34 15.25 -13.23
N ALA A 103 -13.60 14.82 -13.28
CA ALA A 103 -14.71 15.47 -12.61
C ALA A 103 -14.52 15.49 -11.07
N ILE A 104 -14.22 14.34 -10.45
CA ILE A 104 -13.87 14.27 -9.02
C ILE A 104 -12.68 15.18 -8.69
N GLY A 105 -11.71 15.29 -9.59
CA GLY A 105 -10.55 16.14 -9.39
C GLY A 105 -10.89 17.60 -9.16
N ILE A 106 -11.91 18.12 -9.85
CA ILE A 106 -12.38 19.50 -9.73
C ILE A 106 -12.95 19.78 -8.32
N ILE A 107 -13.64 18.80 -7.73
CA ILE A 107 -14.26 18.92 -6.39
C ILE A 107 -13.19 18.91 -5.30
N PHE A 108 -12.17 18.06 -5.44
CA PHE A 108 -11.16 17.85 -4.40
C PHE A 108 -9.86 18.66 -4.57
N GLU A 109 -9.68 19.40 -5.68
CA GLU A 109 -8.59 20.38 -5.84
C GLU A 109 -8.39 21.31 -4.63
N PRO A 110 -9.43 21.92 -4.02
CA PRO A 110 -9.27 22.79 -2.85
C PRO A 110 -8.76 22.06 -1.58
N ILE A 111 -8.76 20.73 -1.56
CA ILE A 111 -8.25 19.92 -0.44
C ILE A 111 -6.86 19.37 -0.81
N MET A 112 -6.72 18.75 -1.98
CA MET A 112 -5.47 18.10 -2.42
C MET A 112 -4.33 19.09 -2.62
N ARG A 113 -4.62 20.28 -3.18
CA ARG A 113 -3.60 21.28 -3.47
C ARG A 113 -2.99 21.88 -2.20
N PRO A 114 -3.75 22.38 -1.21
CA PRO A 114 -3.15 22.91 0.00
C PRO A 114 -2.61 21.83 0.94
N LEU A 115 -3.22 20.64 1.06
CA LEU A 115 -2.72 19.62 1.99
C LEU A 115 -1.51 18.88 1.45
N PHE A 116 -1.56 18.48 0.18
CA PHE A 116 -0.58 17.58 -0.41
C PHE A 116 0.20 18.22 -1.56
N ASN A 117 -0.08 19.43 -2.03
CA ASN A 117 0.59 20.02 -3.19
C ASN A 117 0.63 19.05 -4.40
N VAL A 118 -0.52 18.44 -4.70
CA VAL A 118 -0.77 17.58 -5.86
C VAL A 118 -2.06 18.06 -6.54
N PRO A 119 -2.30 17.76 -7.83
CA PRO A 119 -3.54 18.15 -8.49
C PRO A 119 -4.75 17.43 -7.86
N GLY A 120 -5.91 18.05 -7.96
CA GLY A 120 -7.17 17.58 -7.42
C GLY A 120 -7.58 16.23 -7.97
N CYS A 121 -7.31 15.92 -9.24
CA CYS A 121 -7.56 14.61 -9.84
C CYS A 121 -6.84 13.45 -9.12
N ALA A 122 -5.80 13.76 -8.33
CA ALA A 122 -5.13 12.76 -7.50
C ALA A 122 -5.91 12.37 -6.24
N SER A 123 -7.03 13.04 -5.91
CA SER A 123 -7.90 12.66 -4.78
C SER A 123 -8.47 11.26 -4.95
N TYR A 124 -8.80 10.89 -6.20
CA TYR A 124 -9.24 9.56 -6.56
C TYR A 124 -8.18 8.50 -6.23
N LEU A 125 -6.89 8.80 -6.44
CA LEU A 125 -5.80 7.89 -6.08
C LEU A 125 -5.72 7.66 -4.58
N LEU A 126 -5.92 8.71 -3.77
CA LEU A 126 -5.95 8.58 -2.31
C LEU A 126 -7.14 7.71 -1.87
N ALA A 127 -8.31 7.93 -2.45
CA ALA A 127 -9.50 7.15 -2.16
C ALA A 127 -9.29 5.66 -2.49
N LEU A 128 -8.82 5.34 -3.70
CA LEU A 128 -8.48 3.97 -4.09
C LEU A 128 -7.42 3.35 -3.19
N GLY A 129 -6.39 4.12 -2.87
CA GLY A 129 -5.30 3.70 -2.00
C GLY A 129 -5.80 3.23 -0.64
N VAL A 130 -6.69 4.02 -0.04
CA VAL A 130 -7.27 3.76 1.27
C VAL A 130 -8.31 2.63 1.22
N THR A 131 -9.08 2.48 0.14
CA THR A 131 -10.19 1.50 0.08
C THR A 131 -9.76 0.16 -0.50
N SER A 132 -9.08 0.15 -1.65
CA SER A 132 -8.73 -1.06 -2.40
C SER A 132 -7.40 -1.66 -1.97
N GLY A 133 -6.52 -0.82 -1.44
CA GLY A 133 -5.22 -1.22 -0.94
C GLY A 133 -4.16 -1.49 -2.00
N TYR A 134 -3.14 -2.28 -1.64
CA TYR A 134 -2.01 -2.61 -2.51
C TYR A 134 -2.37 -3.64 -3.60
N PRO A 135 -1.78 -3.56 -4.81
CA PRO A 135 -1.00 -2.47 -5.40
C PRO A 135 -1.88 -1.50 -6.21
N VAL A 136 -3.19 -1.41 -5.92
CA VAL A 136 -4.19 -0.71 -6.75
C VAL A 136 -3.86 0.77 -6.87
N GLY A 137 -3.57 1.43 -5.74
CA GLY A 137 -3.17 2.83 -5.74
C GLY A 137 -1.91 3.11 -6.55
N ALA A 138 -0.93 2.19 -6.51
CA ALA A 138 0.28 2.30 -7.31
C ALA A 138 0.01 2.15 -8.82
N LYS A 139 -0.81 1.18 -9.22
CA LYS A 139 -1.21 0.97 -10.62
C LYS A 139 -1.93 2.21 -11.17
N ALA A 140 -2.91 2.73 -10.43
CA ALA A 140 -3.65 3.93 -10.81
C ALA A 140 -2.72 5.17 -10.91
N THR A 141 -1.73 5.28 -10.02
CA THR A 141 -0.72 6.35 -10.09
C THR A 141 0.17 6.22 -11.33
N SER A 142 0.57 4.99 -11.69
CA SER A 142 1.32 4.71 -12.93
C SER A 142 0.50 5.13 -14.16
N ASN A 143 -0.77 4.74 -14.22
CA ASN A 143 -1.66 5.09 -15.32
C ASN A 143 -1.83 6.61 -15.47
N MET A 144 -2.02 7.34 -14.36
CA MET A 144 -2.10 8.81 -14.43
C MET A 144 -0.79 9.45 -14.91
N ARG A 145 0.36 8.85 -14.57
CA ARG A 145 1.66 9.31 -15.05
C ARG A 145 1.85 9.05 -16.54
N GLU A 146 1.53 7.84 -17.00
CA GLU A 146 1.59 7.43 -18.40
C GLU A 146 0.69 8.30 -19.28
N ASN A 147 -0.51 8.62 -18.79
CA ASN A 147 -1.46 9.53 -19.43
C ASN A 147 -1.09 11.02 -19.27
N LYS A 148 0.11 11.34 -18.76
CA LYS A 148 0.63 12.72 -18.56
C LYS A 148 -0.30 13.62 -17.72
N ARG A 149 -1.19 13.05 -16.90
CA ARG A 149 -2.10 13.79 -16.01
C ARG A 149 -1.38 14.32 -14.76
N ILE A 150 -0.27 13.69 -14.39
CA ILE A 150 0.59 14.11 -13.26
C ILE A 150 2.06 14.17 -13.67
N SER A 151 2.80 15.05 -12.99
CA SER A 151 4.27 15.10 -13.13
C SER A 151 4.91 13.87 -12.48
N LYS A 152 6.15 13.55 -12.88
CA LYS A 152 6.93 12.46 -12.26
C LYS A 152 7.03 12.63 -10.75
N ARG A 153 7.37 13.84 -10.29
CA ARG A 153 7.51 14.15 -8.86
C ARG A 153 6.19 14.02 -8.11
N GLN A 154 5.09 14.44 -8.72
CA GLN A 154 3.75 14.24 -8.14
C GLN A 154 3.44 12.75 -8.04
N GLY A 155 3.68 11.97 -9.10
CA GLY A 155 3.49 10.52 -9.09
C GLY A 155 4.32 9.80 -8.05
N GLU A 156 5.61 10.13 -7.91
CA GLU A 156 6.49 9.52 -6.90
C GLU A 156 6.01 9.80 -5.47
N ARG A 157 5.47 10.99 -5.21
CA ARG A 157 4.89 11.35 -3.91
C ARG A 157 3.57 10.62 -3.69
N LEU A 158 2.71 10.57 -4.71
CA LEU A 158 1.43 9.84 -4.65
C LEU A 158 1.65 8.35 -4.40
N LEU A 159 2.66 7.73 -5.02
CA LEU A 159 3.01 6.34 -4.72
C LEU A 159 3.25 6.12 -3.22
N ALA A 160 3.93 7.06 -2.55
CA ALA A 160 4.31 6.92 -1.15
C ALA A 160 3.13 6.88 -0.16
N PHE A 161 2.04 7.62 -0.41
CA PHE A 161 0.91 7.72 0.53
C PHE A 161 -0.46 7.30 -0.04
N CYS A 162 -0.58 7.10 -1.35
CA CYS A 162 -1.80 6.59 -1.98
C CYS A 162 -1.75 5.08 -2.24
N ASN A 163 -0.70 4.38 -1.82
CA ASN A 163 -0.66 2.94 -1.84
C ASN A 163 -0.75 2.51 -0.38
N ASN A 164 -1.83 1.89 0.10
CA ASN A 164 -2.01 1.50 1.52
C ASN A 164 -2.52 0.06 1.64
N SER A 165 -2.49 -0.55 2.82
CA SER A 165 -3.23 -1.79 3.09
C SER A 165 -4.73 -1.53 3.08
N SER A 166 -5.52 -2.47 2.54
CA SER A 166 -6.97 -2.32 2.46
C SER A 166 -7.63 -2.44 3.85
N PRO A 167 -8.81 -1.84 4.06
CA PRO A 167 -9.56 -1.99 5.30
C PRO A 167 -9.90 -3.46 5.55
N LEU A 168 -10.30 -4.20 4.50
CA LEU A 168 -10.60 -5.63 4.60
C LEU A 168 -9.41 -6.47 5.03
N PHE A 169 -8.19 -6.13 4.60
CA PHE A 169 -6.99 -6.82 5.07
C PHE A 169 -6.75 -6.54 6.56
N ILE A 170 -6.83 -5.27 6.99
CA ILE A 170 -6.55 -4.89 8.38
C ILE A 170 -7.63 -5.43 9.34
N THR A 171 -8.92 -5.17 9.06
CA THR A 171 -10.02 -5.52 9.95
C THR A 171 -10.44 -6.99 9.81
N GLY A 172 -10.45 -7.51 8.58
CA GLY A 172 -10.83 -8.89 8.27
C GLY A 172 -9.69 -9.86 8.51
N ALA A 173 -8.66 -9.82 7.67
CA ALA A 173 -7.60 -10.83 7.72
C ALA A 173 -6.77 -10.74 9.01
N VAL A 174 -6.29 -9.55 9.39
CA VAL A 174 -5.37 -9.38 10.52
C VAL A 174 -6.13 -9.39 11.86
N ALA A 175 -7.06 -8.46 12.07
CA ALA A 175 -7.74 -8.34 13.36
C ALA A 175 -8.70 -9.52 13.64
N THR A 176 -9.56 -9.88 12.68
CA THR A 176 -10.53 -10.97 12.88
C THR A 176 -9.91 -12.34 12.65
N GLY A 177 -9.19 -12.53 11.54
CA GLY A 177 -8.64 -13.83 11.15
C GLY A 177 -7.42 -14.27 11.98
N MET A 178 -6.39 -13.44 12.05
CA MET A 178 -5.10 -13.81 12.68
C MET A 178 -5.08 -13.54 14.19
N LEU A 179 -5.51 -12.34 14.62
CA LEU A 179 -5.54 -11.96 16.03
C LEU A 179 -6.74 -12.54 16.78
N LYS A 180 -7.83 -12.88 16.08
CA LYS A 180 -9.12 -13.24 16.69
C LYS A 180 -9.67 -12.13 17.62
N MET A 181 -9.30 -10.88 17.34
CA MET A 181 -9.68 -9.67 18.08
C MET A 181 -10.27 -8.62 17.13
N PRO A 182 -11.45 -8.87 16.54
CA PRO A 182 -12.12 -7.98 15.60
C PRO A 182 -12.22 -6.51 16.07
N GLY A 183 -12.40 -6.25 17.37
CA GLY A 183 -12.50 -4.91 17.95
C GLY A 183 -11.26 -4.02 17.74
N VAL A 184 -10.07 -4.61 17.56
CA VAL A 184 -8.83 -3.84 17.32
C VAL A 184 -8.67 -3.38 15.87
N GLY A 185 -9.47 -3.93 14.95
CA GLY A 185 -9.39 -3.64 13.52
C GLY A 185 -9.53 -2.15 13.18
N PRO A 186 -10.62 -1.48 13.60
CA PRO A 186 -10.81 -0.05 13.35
C PRO A 186 -9.68 0.82 13.92
N PHE A 187 -9.16 0.45 15.09
CA PHE A 187 -8.05 1.15 15.74
C PHE A 187 -6.76 1.06 14.90
N LEU A 188 -6.39 -0.13 14.44
CA LEU A 188 -5.24 -0.33 13.55
C LEU A 188 -5.42 0.41 12.22
N LEU A 189 -6.64 0.40 11.66
CA LEU A 189 -6.96 1.07 10.41
C LEU A 189 -6.77 2.60 10.52
N ILE A 190 -7.27 3.21 11.60
CA ILE A 190 -7.12 4.65 11.85
C ILE A 190 -5.64 5.02 11.98
N CYS A 191 -4.87 4.26 12.75
CA CYS A 191 -3.43 4.50 12.92
C CYS A 191 -2.70 4.42 11.57
N HIS A 192 -3.02 3.41 10.75
CA HIS A 192 -2.42 3.19 9.44
C HIS A 192 -2.74 4.30 8.44
N ILE A 193 -4.01 4.71 8.34
CA ILE A 193 -4.43 5.80 7.44
C ILE A 193 -3.82 7.13 7.90
N ALA A 194 -3.86 7.42 9.21
CA ALA A 194 -3.27 8.64 9.74
C ALA A 194 -1.75 8.71 9.45
N ALA A 195 -1.04 7.61 9.61
CA ALA A 195 0.38 7.52 9.25
C ALA A 195 0.63 7.81 7.77
N SER A 196 -0.21 7.24 6.90
CA SER A 196 -0.15 7.49 5.45
C SER A 196 -0.38 8.96 5.11
N VAL A 197 -1.42 9.57 5.68
CA VAL A 197 -1.70 11.01 5.50
C VAL A 197 -0.52 11.86 5.99
N THR A 198 0.10 11.49 7.11
CA THR A 198 1.28 12.20 7.64
C THR A 198 2.46 12.14 6.67
N VAL A 199 2.70 10.98 6.04
CA VAL A 199 3.69 10.87 4.95
C VAL A 199 3.35 11.78 3.77
N GLY A 200 2.07 11.84 3.36
CA GLY A 200 1.64 12.76 2.30
C GLY A 200 1.89 14.24 2.65
N LEU A 201 1.55 14.64 3.88
CA LEU A 201 1.73 16.00 4.38
C LEU A 201 3.22 16.38 4.48
N THR A 202 4.07 15.48 4.97
CA THR A 202 5.52 15.72 5.06
C THR A 202 6.17 15.79 3.68
N PHE A 203 5.77 14.91 2.75
CA PHE A 203 6.33 14.89 1.40
C PHE A 203 5.89 16.09 0.55
N ARG A 204 4.87 16.84 0.98
CA ARG A 204 4.50 18.14 0.39
C ARG A 204 5.70 19.07 0.23
N PHE A 205 6.53 19.16 1.25
CA PHE A 205 7.65 20.10 1.31
C PHE A 205 8.83 19.70 0.42
N LEU A 206 8.84 18.46 -0.08
CA LEU A 206 9.84 18.03 -1.03
C LEU A 206 9.67 18.76 -2.34
N ASP A 207 8.47 19.17 -2.74
CA ASP A 207 8.27 19.85 -4.01
C ASP A 207 8.50 21.37 -3.91
N LYS A 208 9.73 21.79 -4.23
CA LYS A 208 10.13 23.21 -4.35
C LYS A 208 9.83 23.80 -5.73
N THR A 209 9.09 23.11 -6.60
CA THR A 209 8.70 23.72 -7.88
C THR A 209 7.89 24.99 -7.56
N LYS A 210 8.50 26.15 -7.87
CA LYS A 210 7.80 27.44 -7.86
C LYS A 210 6.52 27.22 -8.61
N ASN A 211 5.38 27.49 -7.96
CA ASN A 211 4.04 27.50 -8.52
C ASN A 211 4.11 27.50 -10.04
N THR A 212 3.85 26.35 -10.68
CA THR A 212 3.32 26.43 -12.02
C THR A 212 2.06 27.24 -11.83
N ASN A 213 2.15 28.50 -12.24
CA ASN A 213 1.06 29.42 -12.36
C ASN A 213 0.07 28.78 -13.33
N LEU A 214 -0.72 27.82 -12.84
CA LEU A 214 -2.08 27.67 -13.29
C LEU A 214 -2.76 28.94 -12.80
N LYS A 215 -2.54 30.03 -13.54
CA LYS A 215 -3.37 31.22 -13.51
C LYS A 215 -4.76 30.70 -13.86
N GLY A 216 -5.50 30.28 -12.85
CA GLY A 216 -6.94 30.11 -12.91
C GLY A 216 -7.58 31.47 -12.97
N ASN A 217 -7.33 32.21 -14.04
CA ASN A 217 -8.19 33.32 -14.40
C ASN A 217 -9.50 32.66 -14.83
N THR A 218 -10.52 32.71 -13.97
CA THR A 218 -11.94 32.79 -14.35
C THR A 218 -12.84 32.51 -13.15
N LYS A 219 -13.77 33.43 -12.91
CA LYS A 219 -14.94 33.34 -12.02
C LYS A 219 -15.95 32.27 -12.48
N VAL A 220 -15.50 31.06 -12.82
CA VAL A 220 -16.38 29.98 -13.26
C VAL A 220 -16.65 29.05 -12.09
N SER A 221 -17.93 28.88 -11.75
CA SER A 221 -18.42 27.95 -10.73
C SER A 221 -17.83 26.55 -10.94
N ILE A 222 -17.32 25.94 -9.85
CA ILE A 222 -16.79 24.57 -9.80
C ILE A 222 -17.78 23.58 -10.43
N TYR A 223 -19.07 23.81 -10.21
CA TYR A 223 -20.16 23.02 -10.79
C TYR A 223 -20.16 23.02 -12.33
N LYS A 224 -19.95 24.18 -12.97
CA LYS A 224 -19.92 24.29 -14.45
C LYS A 224 -18.71 23.60 -15.07
N LYS A 225 -17.57 23.55 -14.35
CA LYS A 225 -16.39 22.79 -14.80
C LYS A 225 -16.61 21.29 -14.66
N PHE A 226 -17.20 20.87 -13.54
CA PHE A 226 -17.53 19.47 -13.28
C PHE A 226 -18.48 18.89 -14.33
N THR A 227 -19.59 19.58 -14.61
CA THR A 227 -20.57 19.11 -15.60
C THR A 227 -20.00 19.09 -17.01
N LYS A 228 -19.18 20.08 -17.38
CA LYS A 228 -18.51 20.11 -18.67
C LYS A 228 -17.56 18.92 -18.85
N GLU A 229 -16.77 18.61 -17.84
CA GLU A 229 -15.78 17.52 -17.88
C GLU A 229 -16.43 16.12 -17.91
N LEU A 230 -17.59 15.96 -17.25
CA LEU A 230 -18.37 14.72 -17.35
C LEU A 230 -18.96 14.51 -18.75
N LEU A 231 -19.29 15.58 -19.47
CA LEU A 231 -19.95 15.50 -20.77
C LEU A 231 -18.99 15.40 -21.96
N THR A 232 -17.69 15.59 -21.75
CA THR A 232 -16.68 15.69 -22.82
C THR A 232 -16.33 14.35 -23.50
N GLU A 233 -16.53 13.20 -22.87
CA GLU A 233 -16.19 11.88 -23.45
C GLU A 233 -17.32 10.85 -23.28
N ASN A 234 -18.57 11.20 -23.62
CA ASN A 234 -19.73 10.32 -23.34
C ASN A 234 -19.89 9.05 -24.20
N ASN A 235 -18.97 8.76 -25.13
CA ASN A 235 -19.10 7.58 -26.00
C ASN A 235 -18.29 6.38 -25.49
N TYR A 236 -18.59 5.92 -24.28
CA TYR A 236 -18.05 4.65 -23.78
C TYR A 236 -18.85 3.48 -24.30
N ASN A 237 -18.21 2.55 -25.00
CA ASN A 237 -18.79 1.22 -25.18
C ASN A 237 -18.68 0.46 -23.85
N ILE A 238 -19.79 0.41 -23.10
CA ILE A 238 -19.88 -0.21 -21.77
C ILE A 238 -19.35 -1.65 -21.79
N GLY A 239 -19.68 -2.43 -22.83
CA GLY A 239 -19.22 -3.82 -22.97
C GLY A 239 -17.70 -3.94 -23.05
N THR A 240 -17.07 -3.09 -23.87
CA THR A 240 -15.60 -3.06 -23.98
C THR A 240 -14.93 -2.55 -22.71
N LEU A 241 -15.49 -1.52 -22.08
CA LEU A 241 -14.94 -0.93 -20.86
C LEU A 241 -15.00 -1.93 -19.69
N PHE A 242 -16.16 -2.58 -19.51
CA PHE A 242 -16.34 -3.60 -18.49
C PHE A 242 -15.49 -4.85 -18.76
N GLY A 243 -15.47 -5.34 -20.01
CA GLY A 243 -14.67 -6.50 -20.41
C GLY A 243 -13.17 -6.28 -20.16
N ASN A 244 -12.64 -5.12 -20.58
CA ASN A 244 -11.25 -4.76 -20.31
C ASN A 244 -10.97 -4.62 -18.82
N ALA A 245 -11.90 -4.05 -18.04
CA ALA A 245 -11.76 -3.92 -16.59
C ALA A 245 -11.63 -5.30 -15.91
N VAL A 246 -12.45 -6.27 -16.30
CA VAL A 246 -12.37 -7.64 -15.76
C VAL A 246 -11.04 -8.29 -16.12
N VAL A 247 -10.63 -8.25 -17.39
CA VAL A 247 -9.38 -8.88 -17.86
C VAL A 247 -8.15 -8.26 -17.18
N ASN A 248 -8.07 -6.92 -17.13
CA ASN A 248 -6.98 -6.21 -16.49
C ASN A 248 -6.91 -6.50 -14.98
N SER A 249 -8.06 -6.59 -14.32
CA SER A 249 -8.16 -6.93 -12.90
C SER A 249 -7.69 -8.36 -12.65
N MET A 250 -8.03 -9.29 -13.54
CA MET A 250 -7.63 -10.69 -13.45
C MET A 250 -6.11 -10.86 -13.57
N SER A 251 -5.50 -10.18 -14.56
CA SER A 251 -4.04 -10.16 -14.70
C SER A 251 -3.36 -9.58 -13.46
N THR A 252 -3.93 -8.51 -12.89
CA THR A 252 -3.39 -7.86 -11.69
C THR A 252 -3.45 -8.79 -10.48
N ILE A 253 -4.60 -9.44 -10.23
CA ILE A 253 -4.76 -10.27 -9.03
C ILE A 253 -3.99 -11.60 -9.11
N LEU A 254 -3.82 -12.16 -10.31
CA LEU A 254 -2.93 -13.31 -10.52
C LEU A 254 -1.48 -12.95 -10.22
N ALA A 255 -1.02 -11.75 -10.62
CA ALA A 255 0.31 -11.28 -10.27
C ALA A 255 0.47 -11.14 -8.75
N ILE A 256 -0.53 -10.56 -8.06
CA ILE A 256 -0.54 -10.48 -6.58
C ILE A 256 -0.41 -11.86 -5.95
N GLY A 257 -1.21 -12.84 -6.41
CA GLY A 257 -1.14 -14.22 -5.93
C GLY A 257 0.24 -14.85 -6.13
N GLY A 258 0.84 -14.67 -7.31
CA GLY A 258 2.20 -15.13 -7.60
C GLY A 258 3.24 -14.56 -6.64
N PHE A 259 3.17 -13.26 -6.31
CA PHE A 259 4.07 -12.66 -5.33
C PHE A 259 3.87 -13.21 -3.91
N ILE A 260 2.62 -13.37 -3.46
CA ILE A 260 2.33 -13.94 -2.13
C ILE A 260 2.91 -15.36 -2.01
N ILE A 261 2.67 -16.22 -3.01
CA ILE A 261 3.17 -17.59 -3.03
C ILE A 261 4.70 -17.61 -3.02
N PHE A 262 5.33 -16.85 -3.91
CA PHE A 262 6.79 -16.80 -4.04
C PHE A 262 7.47 -16.34 -2.75
N PHE A 263 7.00 -15.25 -2.15
CA PHE A 263 7.61 -14.71 -0.94
C PHE A 263 7.29 -15.55 0.31
N SER A 264 6.11 -16.17 0.39
CA SER A 264 5.79 -17.12 1.47
C SER A 264 6.72 -18.34 1.43
N VAL A 265 6.93 -18.94 0.25
CA VAL A 265 7.91 -20.02 0.06
C VAL A 265 9.31 -19.55 0.45
N THR A 266 9.71 -18.37 -0.01
CA THR A 266 11.02 -17.79 0.31
C THR A 266 11.24 -17.66 1.83
N ILE A 267 10.26 -17.14 2.58
CA ILE A 267 10.36 -17.02 4.04
C ILE A 267 10.54 -18.38 4.69
N ASN A 268 9.72 -19.37 4.33
CA ASN A 268 9.77 -20.67 4.97
C ASN A 268 11.08 -21.42 4.64
N LEU A 269 11.64 -21.24 3.44
CA LEU A 269 12.99 -21.72 3.11
C LEU A 269 14.07 -21.02 3.95
N LEU A 270 13.93 -19.72 4.19
CA LEU A 270 14.85 -18.95 5.04
C LEU A 270 14.75 -19.32 6.53
N LEU A 271 13.58 -19.73 6.99
CA LEU A 271 13.35 -20.25 8.33
C LEU A 271 13.99 -21.64 8.48
N GLU A 272 13.66 -22.57 7.57
CA GLU A 272 14.16 -23.96 7.60
C GLU A 272 15.68 -24.04 7.49
N SER A 273 16.28 -23.16 6.67
CA SER A 273 17.74 -23.06 6.53
C SER A 273 18.45 -22.40 7.72
N GLY A 274 17.73 -21.84 8.68
CA GLY A 274 18.30 -21.15 9.83
C GLY A 274 18.85 -19.75 9.56
N ILE A 275 18.76 -19.24 8.33
CA ILE A 275 19.30 -17.91 7.97
C ILE A 275 18.59 -16.78 8.69
N LEU A 276 17.25 -16.88 8.79
CA LEU A 276 16.49 -15.91 9.57
C LEU A 276 16.89 -15.96 11.04
N ASN A 277 17.22 -17.13 11.59
CA ASN A 277 17.70 -17.27 12.95
C ASN A 277 19.10 -16.64 13.15
N ILE A 278 20.03 -16.86 12.22
CA ILE A 278 21.37 -16.22 12.24
C ILE A 278 21.23 -14.70 12.16
N THR A 279 20.42 -14.21 11.22
CA THR A 279 20.15 -12.77 11.05
C THR A 279 19.50 -12.19 12.31
N SER A 280 18.57 -12.92 12.90
CA SER A 280 17.92 -12.56 14.17
C SER A 280 18.93 -12.47 15.32
N ASN A 281 19.88 -13.40 15.42
CA ASN A 281 20.97 -13.34 16.43
C ASN A 281 21.84 -12.10 16.28
N ILE A 282 22.23 -11.76 15.05
CA ILE A 282 23.05 -10.58 14.75
C ILE A 282 22.29 -9.31 15.15
N ILE A 283 21.02 -9.20 14.77
CA ILE A 283 20.18 -8.05 15.12
C ILE A 283 19.97 -7.97 16.64
N TYR A 284 19.71 -9.10 17.29
CA TYR A 284 19.54 -9.18 18.74
C TYR A 284 20.78 -8.68 19.49
N TYR A 285 22.00 -8.96 18.99
CA TYR A 285 23.22 -8.43 19.58
C TYR A 285 23.22 -6.90 19.67
N PHE A 286 22.78 -6.21 18.62
CA PHE A 286 22.63 -4.75 18.62
C PHE A 286 21.44 -4.26 19.46
N LEU A 287 20.39 -5.07 19.56
CA LEU A 287 19.18 -4.76 20.32
C LEU A 287 19.24 -5.23 21.78
N ARG A 288 20.33 -5.82 22.27
CA ARG A 288 20.42 -6.41 23.62
C ARG A 288 20.14 -5.41 24.75
N ASN A 289 20.41 -4.13 24.50
CA ASN A 289 20.17 -3.04 25.46
C ASN A 289 18.68 -2.62 25.48
N THR A 290 17.85 -3.19 24.62
CA THR A 290 16.39 -2.98 24.58
C THR A 290 15.69 -4.13 25.31
N LYS A 291 14.47 -3.88 25.80
CA LYS A 291 13.63 -4.91 26.46
C LYS A 291 12.93 -5.86 25.46
N LEU A 292 13.33 -5.86 24.19
CA LEU A 292 12.72 -6.71 23.15
C LEU A 292 13.21 -8.14 23.29
N SER A 293 12.28 -9.09 23.34
CA SER A 293 12.66 -10.50 23.29
C SER A 293 13.18 -10.86 21.90
N LYS A 294 14.09 -11.83 21.86
CA LYS A 294 14.62 -12.38 20.61
C LYS A 294 13.52 -12.98 19.73
N ASP A 295 12.48 -13.54 20.35
CA ASP A 295 11.36 -14.21 19.69
C ASP A 295 10.56 -13.28 18.77
N VAL A 296 10.65 -11.96 18.99
CA VAL A 296 9.97 -10.94 18.19
C VAL A 296 10.70 -10.63 16.88
N ILE A 297 12.01 -10.82 16.82
CA ILE A 297 12.84 -10.35 15.69
C ILE A 297 12.53 -11.15 14.42
N THR A 298 12.47 -12.48 14.53
CA THR A 298 12.22 -13.35 13.38
C THR A 298 10.86 -13.08 12.72
N PRO A 299 9.73 -12.99 13.46
CA PRO A 299 8.43 -12.59 12.91
C PRO A 299 8.44 -11.21 12.21
N ILE A 300 9.13 -10.21 12.77
CA ILE A 300 9.25 -8.89 12.13
C ILE A 300 10.03 -8.97 10.82
N LEU A 301 11.17 -9.68 10.81
CA LEU A 301 11.96 -9.88 9.59
C LEU A 301 11.13 -10.58 8.51
N SER A 302 10.38 -11.61 8.89
CA SER A 302 9.41 -12.26 8.00
C SER A 302 8.39 -11.25 7.48
N GLY A 303 7.84 -10.38 8.32
CA GLY A 303 6.90 -9.33 7.91
C GLY A 303 7.49 -8.27 6.98
N PHE A 304 8.78 -7.99 7.12
CA PHE A 304 9.50 -7.14 6.18
C PHE A 304 9.69 -7.77 4.81
N ILE A 305 9.69 -9.10 4.71
CA ILE A 305 9.77 -9.84 3.45
C ILE A 305 8.36 -10.04 2.86
N GLU A 306 7.44 -10.62 3.61
CA GLU A 306 6.06 -10.90 3.20
C GLU A 306 5.13 -10.54 4.36
N ILE A 307 4.26 -9.56 4.12
CA ILE A 307 3.39 -8.98 5.12
C ILE A 307 2.48 -10.02 5.80
N THR A 308 1.89 -10.93 5.04
CA THR A 308 0.86 -11.83 5.54
C THR A 308 1.45 -12.93 6.41
N THR A 309 2.52 -13.59 5.97
CA THR A 309 3.25 -14.60 6.73
C THR A 309 3.86 -13.99 7.99
N GLY A 310 4.46 -12.80 7.91
CA GLY A 310 5.02 -12.13 9.08
C GLY A 310 3.98 -11.74 10.12
N LEU A 311 2.83 -11.19 9.68
CA LEU A 311 1.73 -10.86 10.58
C LEU A 311 1.17 -12.09 11.26
N GLN A 312 1.03 -13.22 10.55
CA GLN A 312 0.59 -14.48 11.15
C GLN A 312 1.56 -14.93 12.26
N LEU A 313 2.88 -14.87 12.02
CA LEU A 313 3.90 -15.20 13.02
C LEU A 313 3.87 -14.24 14.24
N ILE A 314 3.65 -12.94 14.02
CA ILE A 314 3.50 -11.97 15.11
C ILE A 314 2.25 -12.27 15.93
N CYS A 315 1.14 -12.61 15.27
CA CYS A 315 -0.12 -12.93 15.93
C CYS A 315 -0.02 -14.17 16.81
N SER A 316 0.78 -15.18 16.41
CA SER A 316 0.99 -16.41 17.16
C SER A 316 1.95 -16.30 18.35
N LEU A 317 2.58 -15.15 18.61
CA LEU A 317 3.47 -14.98 19.76
C LEU A 317 2.67 -15.02 21.08
N GLU A 318 2.99 -15.96 21.97
CA GLU A 318 2.29 -16.14 23.25
C GLU A 318 2.87 -15.25 24.38
N ASN A 319 4.20 -15.14 24.47
CA ASN A 319 4.89 -14.48 25.58
C ASN A 319 5.07 -12.96 25.40
N ILE A 320 4.22 -12.31 24.60
CA ILE A 320 4.34 -10.89 24.26
C ILE A 320 3.02 -10.17 24.55
N SER A 321 3.11 -9.04 25.27
CA SER A 321 1.95 -8.20 25.55
C SER A 321 1.19 -7.82 24.28
N LEU A 322 -0.14 -7.77 24.37
CA LEU A 322 -1.00 -7.37 23.26
C LEU A 322 -0.60 -5.98 22.71
N SER A 323 -0.27 -5.03 23.58
CA SER A 323 0.16 -3.70 23.17
C SER A 323 1.38 -3.72 22.24
N LEU A 324 2.40 -4.53 22.59
CA LEU A 324 3.57 -4.70 21.73
C LEU A 324 3.18 -5.39 20.41
N LYS A 325 2.37 -6.44 20.46
CA LYS A 325 1.88 -7.15 19.27
C LYS A 325 1.19 -6.19 18.28
N LEU A 326 0.30 -5.30 18.76
CA LEU A 326 -0.37 -4.31 17.92
C LEU A 326 0.59 -3.28 17.30
N ILE A 327 1.59 -2.81 18.07
CA ILE A 327 2.62 -1.89 17.56
C ILE A 327 3.40 -2.54 16.41
N LEU A 328 3.82 -3.79 16.59
CA LEU A 328 4.57 -4.54 15.57
C LEU A 328 3.73 -4.78 14.32
N ILE A 329 2.45 -5.14 14.50
CA ILE A 329 1.48 -5.30 13.41
C ILE A 329 1.37 -4.00 12.60
N SER A 330 1.20 -2.85 13.27
CA SER A 330 1.13 -1.54 12.60
C SER A 330 2.40 -1.19 11.82
N ILE A 331 3.58 -1.49 12.37
CA ILE A 331 4.87 -1.27 11.68
C ILE A 331 4.94 -2.10 10.40
N VAL A 332 4.61 -3.38 10.47
CA VAL A 332 4.66 -4.30 9.32
C VAL A 332 3.63 -3.93 8.25
N ILE A 333 2.40 -3.58 8.65
CA ILE A 333 1.34 -3.12 7.74
C ILE A 333 1.73 -1.81 7.03
N GLY A 334 2.33 -0.85 7.76
CA GLY A 334 2.81 0.40 7.20
C GLY A 334 3.97 0.20 6.22
N TRP A 335 4.90 -0.72 6.53
CA TRP A 335 6.00 -1.10 5.66
C TRP A 335 5.54 -1.86 4.39
N ALA A 336 4.49 -2.67 4.48
CA ALA A 336 3.90 -3.47 3.38
C ALA A 336 4.67 -4.73 2.93
N GLY A 337 5.96 -4.84 3.24
CA GLY A 337 6.77 -6.02 2.89
C GLY A 337 7.34 -5.98 1.47
N LEU A 338 8.42 -6.74 1.25
CA LEU A 338 9.05 -6.87 -0.07
C LEU A 338 8.07 -7.42 -1.11
N SER A 339 7.19 -8.35 -0.73
CA SER A 339 6.16 -8.90 -1.63
C SER A 339 5.32 -7.81 -2.28
N VAL A 340 4.84 -6.84 -1.50
CA VAL A 340 4.09 -5.69 -2.01
C VAL A 340 4.99 -4.71 -2.77
N HIS A 341 6.23 -4.49 -2.33
CA HIS A 341 7.15 -3.62 -3.06
C HIS A 341 7.43 -4.12 -4.48
N PHE A 342 7.59 -5.43 -4.66
CA PHE A 342 7.72 -6.03 -5.98
C PHE A 342 6.42 -5.97 -6.80
N GLN A 343 5.25 -6.09 -6.15
CA GLN A 343 3.97 -5.82 -6.82
C GLN A 343 3.91 -4.39 -7.37
N VAL A 344 4.35 -3.40 -6.57
CA VAL A 344 4.42 -1.98 -7.00
C VAL A 344 5.40 -1.80 -8.15
N LEU A 345 6.58 -2.42 -8.09
CA LEU A 345 7.56 -2.38 -9.18
C LEU A 345 6.98 -2.95 -10.49
N ASN A 346 6.22 -4.04 -10.41
CA ASN A 346 5.60 -4.64 -11.59
C ASN A 346 4.53 -3.75 -12.20
N VAL A 347 3.66 -3.12 -11.39
CA VAL A 347 2.59 -2.25 -11.92
C VAL A 347 3.10 -0.86 -12.35
N THR A 348 4.28 -0.44 -11.89
CA THR A 348 4.89 0.86 -12.27
C THR A 348 5.90 0.75 -13.40
N LYS A 349 6.16 -0.46 -13.93
CA LYS A 349 7.24 -0.75 -14.90
C LYS A 349 7.16 0.03 -16.22
N ASN A 350 5.95 0.42 -16.63
CA ASN A 350 5.72 1.15 -17.88
C ASN A 350 5.86 2.67 -17.70
N SER A 351 5.95 3.15 -16.45
CA SER A 351 6.15 4.57 -16.13
C SER A 351 7.62 4.91 -15.91
N ASP A 352 7.93 6.21 -15.84
CA ASP A 352 9.25 6.72 -15.47
C ASP A 352 9.39 7.05 -13.97
N LEU A 353 8.46 6.57 -13.13
CA LEU A 353 8.42 6.84 -11.69
C LEU A 353 9.58 6.15 -10.96
N SER A 354 10.27 6.87 -10.07
CA SER A 354 11.26 6.28 -9.18
C SER A 354 10.61 5.64 -7.96
N ILE A 355 10.94 4.38 -7.69
CA ILE A 355 10.47 3.65 -6.50
C ILE A 355 11.12 4.14 -5.19
N LYS A 356 12.23 4.89 -5.25
CA LYS A 356 13.01 5.24 -4.04
C LYS A 356 12.20 6.04 -3.04
N LEU A 357 11.45 7.04 -3.52
CA LEU A 357 10.62 7.87 -2.65
C LEU A 357 9.45 7.08 -2.05
N TYR A 358 8.91 6.13 -2.82
CA TYR A 358 7.91 5.19 -2.34
C TYR A 358 8.44 4.33 -1.18
N LEU A 359 9.60 3.67 -1.35
CA LEU A 359 10.20 2.83 -0.31
C LEU A 359 10.50 3.63 0.96
N PHE A 360 11.06 4.83 0.80
CA PHE A 360 11.33 5.72 1.93
C PHE A 360 10.03 6.16 2.63
N GLY A 361 8.99 6.50 1.86
CA GLY A 361 7.67 6.83 2.41
C GLY A 361 7.05 5.66 3.17
N LYS A 362 7.18 4.43 2.66
CA LYS A 362 6.70 3.21 3.32
C LYS A 362 7.42 2.91 4.62
N PHE A 363 8.74 3.10 4.65
CA PHE A 363 9.52 3.01 5.87
C PHE A 363 9.02 4.00 6.93
N ILE A 364 8.88 5.27 6.55
CA ILE A 364 8.36 6.31 7.44
C ILE A 364 6.94 5.98 7.89
N GLN A 365 6.07 5.51 6.99
CA GLN A 365 4.70 5.13 7.32
C GLN A 365 4.67 4.01 8.35
N GLY A 366 5.52 2.99 8.23
CA GLY A 366 5.66 1.93 9.24
C GLY A 366 6.04 2.48 10.61
N CYS A 367 7.07 3.33 10.67
CA CYS A 367 7.50 3.97 11.92
C CYS A 367 6.40 4.83 12.55
N ILE A 368 5.74 5.68 11.75
CA ILE A 368 4.66 6.56 12.22
C ILE A 368 3.44 5.75 12.65
N ALA A 369 3.08 4.69 11.92
CA ALA A 369 1.96 3.82 12.28
C ALA A 369 2.21 3.13 13.62
N GLY A 370 3.41 2.59 13.84
CA GLY A 370 3.81 2.04 15.15
C GLY A 370 3.74 3.07 16.27
N LEU A 371 4.23 4.30 16.02
CA LEU A 371 4.18 5.40 16.98
C LEU A 371 2.74 5.81 17.31
N TYR A 372 1.87 5.95 16.29
CA TYR A 372 0.46 6.30 16.49
C TYR A 372 -0.28 5.20 17.23
N THR A 373 0.02 3.93 16.97
CA THR A 373 -0.52 2.82 17.73
C THR A 373 -0.05 2.86 19.19
N TYR A 374 1.24 3.10 19.46
CA TYR A 374 1.74 3.26 20.82
C TYR A 374 1.04 4.40 21.58
N ILE A 375 0.95 5.58 20.97
CA ILE A 375 0.28 6.75 21.54
C ILE A 375 -1.21 6.47 21.75
N GLY A 376 -1.88 5.89 20.75
CA GLY A 376 -3.30 5.55 20.81
C GLY A 376 -3.64 4.59 21.95
N ILE A 377 -2.79 3.57 22.18
CA ILE A 377 -2.96 2.64 23.31
C ILE A 377 -2.85 3.38 24.65
N ARG A 378 -1.88 4.30 24.79
CA ARG A 378 -1.70 5.11 26.00
C ARG A 378 -2.86 6.07 26.27
N ILE A 379 -3.49 6.60 25.23
CA ILE A 379 -4.63 7.52 25.36
C ILE A 379 -5.89 6.76 25.74
N ILE A 380 -6.13 5.62 25.08
CA ILE A 380 -7.38 4.88 25.23
C ILE A 380 -7.43 4.13 26.57
N ASN A 381 -6.29 3.84 27.21
CA ASN A 381 -6.12 3.16 28.51
C ASN A 381 -6.80 1.78 28.67
N TYR A 382 -7.69 1.40 27.75
CA TYR A 382 -8.39 0.13 27.69
C TYR A 382 -8.56 -0.28 26.23
N LEU A 383 -7.67 -1.15 25.73
CA LEU A 383 -7.93 -1.81 24.45
C LEU A 383 -9.17 -2.70 24.64
N PRO A 384 -10.16 -2.66 23.73
CA PRO A 384 -11.32 -3.54 23.86
C PRO A 384 -10.85 -5.00 23.83
N ASP A 385 -10.95 -5.68 24.97
CA ASP A 385 -10.83 -7.14 25.12
C ASP A 385 -12.00 -7.88 24.45
N SER A 386 -12.91 -7.17 23.79
CA SER A 386 -14.13 -7.75 23.26
C SER A 386 -13.86 -8.58 22.00
N TYR A 387 -13.90 -9.90 22.20
CA TYR A 387 -14.11 -10.95 21.21
C TYR A 387 -15.48 -10.78 20.50
N MET A 388 -15.75 -9.63 19.90
CA MET A 388 -16.98 -9.43 19.13
C MET A 388 -16.71 -9.76 17.66
N THR A 389 -16.90 -11.01 17.27
CA THR A 389 -16.82 -11.46 15.87
C THR A 389 -17.51 -10.43 14.96
N VAL A 390 -16.74 -9.77 14.07
CA VAL A 390 -17.28 -8.80 13.08
C VAL A 390 -18.39 -9.42 12.23
N PHE A 391 -18.40 -10.75 12.13
CA PHE A 391 -19.37 -11.55 11.39
C PHE A 391 -20.48 -12.20 12.24
N ASN A 392 -20.49 -12.15 13.58
CA ASN A 392 -21.64 -12.73 14.34
C ASN A 392 -22.95 -12.01 14.05
N THR A 393 -22.89 -10.72 13.74
CA THR A 393 -24.08 -9.95 13.38
C THR A 393 -24.62 -10.31 12.00
N ILE A 394 -23.91 -11.11 11.19
CA ILE A 394 -24.43 -11.62 9.92
C ILE A 394 -25.18 -12.94 10.11
N HIS A 395 -24.85 -13.72 11.15
CA HIS A 395 -25.40 -15.06 11.35
C HIS A 395 -26.35 -15.23 12.54
N GLU A 396 -26.56 -14.23 13.39
CA GLU A 396 -27.64 -14.27 14.38
C GLU A 396 -28.91 -13.56 13.86
N SER A 397 -29.91 -14.41 13.59
CA SER A 397 -31.28 -14.14 13.14
C SER A 397 -31.50 -13.94 11.62
N ASN A 398 -31.91 -15.05 10.99
CA ASN A 398 -32.73 -15.07 9.78
C ASN A 398 -33.98 -14.19 9.96
N THR A 399 -33.91 -12.90 9.64
CA THR A 399 -35.03 -12.03 9.19
C THR A 399 -34.58 -10.67 8.65
N VAL A 400 -33.27 -10.36 8.63
CA VAL A 400 -32.80 -9.09 8.07
C VAL A 400 -32.83 -9.15 6.55
N LYS A 401 -33.95 -8.73 5.95
CA LYS A 401 -34.12 -8.60 4.49
C LYS A 401 -32.99 -7.74 3.91
N TRP A 402 -32.56 -8.02 2.66
CA TRP A 402 -31.54 -7.23 1.93
C TRP A 402 -31.79 -5.72 1.99
N GLN A 403 -33.06 -5.32 2.11
CA GLN A 403 -33.53 -3.96 2.33
C GLN A 403 -32.84 -3.30 3.52
N HIS A 404 -32.66 -3.98 4.64
CA HIS A 404 -32.01 -3.40 5.82
C HIS A 404 -30.51 -3.16 5.60
N TYR A 405 -29.80 -4.09 4.94
CA TYR A 405 -28.40 -3.87 4.54
C TYR A 405 -28.27 -2.74 3.52
N PHE A 406 -29.23 -2.65 2.58
CA PHE A 406 -29.31 -1.55 1.61
C PHE A 406 -29.55 -0.21 2.31
N PHE A 407 -30.57 -0.11 3.18
CA PHE A 407 -30.85 1.11 3.95
C PHE A 407 -29.70 1.49 4.89
N SER A 408 -29.04 0.51 5.52
CA SER A 408 -27.85 0.74 6.35
C SER A 408 -26.69 1.27 5.51
N SER A 409 -26.44 0.67 4.34
CA SER A 409 -25.41 1.13 3.40
C SER A 409 -25.73 2.53 2.87
N CYS A 410 -26.99 2.82 2.53
CA CYS A 410 -27.45 4.15 2.14
C CYS A 410 -27.24 5.15 3.29
N LYS A 411 -27.57 4.79 4.53
CA LYS A 411 -27.36 5.63 5.72
C LYS A 411 -25.87 5.94 5.92
N TYR A 412 -24.99 4.93 5.83
CA TYR A 412 -23.54 5.14 5.91
C TYR A 412 -23.02 5.99 4.75
N LEU A 413 -23.50 5.78 3.53
CA LEU A 413 -23.13 6.58 2.36
C LEU A 413 -23.59 8.04 2.51
N LEU A 414 -24.76 8.27 3.12
CA LEU A 414 -25.30 9.59 3.43
C LEU A 414 -24.50 10.28 4.53
N ILE A 415 -24.10 9.56 5.58
CA ILE A 415 -23.19 10.09 6.62
C ILE A 415 -21.83 10.46 6.01
N ILE A 416 -21.27 9.59 5.17
CA ILE A 416 -20.01 9.86 4.47
C ILE A 416 -20.15 11.09 3.57
N SER A 417 -21.22 11.22 2.79
CA SER A 417 -21.43 12.37 1.91
C SER A 417 -21.62 13.67 2.70
N ILE A 418 -22.37 13.67 3.81
CA ILE A 418 -22.50 14.82 4.71
C ILE A 418 -21.14 15.19 5.32
N SER A 419 -20.36 14.22 5.79
CA SER A 419 -19.04 14.50 6.37
C SER A 419 -18.08 15.10 5.35
N LEU A 420 -18.11 14.62 4.09
CA LEU A 420 -17.36 15.20 2.98
C LEU A 420 -17.81 16.63 2.66
N LEU A 421 -19.12 16.89 2.64
CA LEU A 421 -19.69 18.23 2.47
C LEU A 421 -19.24 19.18 3.59
N ALA A 422 -19.25 18.72 4.84
CA ALA A 422 -18.77 19.49 5.98
C ALA A 422 -17.28 19.83 5.86
N ILE A 423 -16.44 18.86 5.47
CA ILE A 423 -15.01 19.09 5.23
C ILE A 423 -14.80 20.10 4.09
N ILE A 424 -15.57 20.01 3.02
CA ILE A 424 -15.53 20.95 1.90
C ILE A 424 -15.93 22.36 2.39
N LEU A 425 -17.03 22.50 3.12
CA LEU A 425 -17.49 23.78 3.68
C LEU A 425 -16.42 24.41 4.59
N VAL A 426 -15.85 23.63 5.51
CA VAL A 426 -14.77 24.09 6.39
C VAL A 426 -13.56 24.55 5.58
N SER A 427 -13.17 23.79 4.55
CA SER A 427 -12.05 24.17 3.69
C SER A 427 -12.31 25.48 2.91
N ILE A 428 -13.55 25.70 2.45
CA ILE A 428 -13.96 26.94 1.79
C ILE A 428 -13.92 28.12 2.77
N ILE A 429 -14.40 27.95 4.00
CA ILE A 429 -14.36 28.98 5.04
C ILE A 429 -12.92 29.35 5.39
N ILE A 430 -12.03 28.36 5.55
CA ILE A 430 -10.61 28.63 5.82
C ILE A 430 -9.97 29.41 4.67
N LEU A 431 -10.27 29.05 3.42
CA LEU A 431 -9.76 29.76 2.24
C LEU A 431 -10.32 31.18 2.14
N SER A 432 -11.60 31.40 2.47
CA SER A 432 -12.22 32.72 2.42
C SER A 432 -11.66 33.65 3.51
N VAL A 433 -11.49 33.15 4.74
CA VAL A 433 -10.84 33.89 5.84
C VAL A 433 -9.41 34.28 5.46
N LYS A 434 -8.64 33.35 4.89
CA LYS A 434 -7.26 33.63 4.45
C LYS A 434 -7.20 34.69 3.35
N ALA A 435 -8.12 34.67 2.40
CA ALA A 435 -8.21 35.68 1.35
C ALA A 435 -8.60 37.07 1.90
N SER A 436 -9.49 37.11 2.90
CA SER A 436 -9.88 38.35 3.60
C SER A 436 -8.71 38.95 4.39
N LEU A 437 -7.97 38.11 5.13
CA LEU A 437 -6.77 38.54 5.87
C LEU A 437 -5.68 39.09 4.93
N GLN A 438 -5.46 38.46 3.78
CA GLN A 438 -4.52 38.97 2.78
C GLN A 438 -4.95 40.31 2.18
N LYS A 439 -6.25 40.55 1.97
CA LYS A 439 -6.77 41.86 1.52
C LYS A 439 -6.59 42.95 2.58
N LEU A 440 -6.77 42.63 3.86
CA LEU A 440 -6.56 43.57 4.96
C LEU A 440 -5.08 43.95 5.08
N HIS A 441 -4.17 42.98 5.02
CA HIS A 441 -2.73 43.23 5.09
C HIS A 441 -2.20 44.07 3.91
N LYS A 442 -2.81 43.95 2.73
CA LYS A 442 -2.48 44.73 1.53
C LYS A 442 -3.08 46.14 1.52
N LYS A 443 -4.00 46.45 2.43
CA LYS A 443 -4.57 47.79 2.65
C LYS A 443 -3.84 48.54 3.77
N SER A 444 -3.06 47.85 4.60
CA SER A 444 -2.26 48.43 5.69
C SER A 444 -0.79 48.70 5.32
N LEU A 445 -0.38 48.35 4.09
CA LEU A 445 0.86 48.71 3.40
C LEU A 445 0.49 49.72 2.31
#